data_AF-W3WNH2-F1
#
_entry.id   AF-W3WNH2-F1
#
_cell.length_a   1.000
_cell.length_b   1.000
_cell.length_c   1.000
_cell.angle_alpha   90.00
_cell.angle_beta   90.00
_cell.angle_gamma   90.00
#
_symmetry.space_group_name_H-M   'P 1'
#
loop_
_entity.id
_entity.type
_entity.pdbx_description
1 polymer ?
#
loop_
_entity_poly.entity_id
_entity_poly.type
_entity_poly.pdbx_seq_one_letter_code
_entity_poly.pdbx_strand_id
1 'polypeptide(L)'
;MVLLGRRRSIGSILRKEILDHRKPAAGREPVLCVRERAQRFKSLRAPPCYIVFCDGNEVAVIEKDLNTGKTRFSNDFLVHTNHDVHHLVDAKSEEYAKASFLGHEEWLEESTNRKECFERKWTRHLIRNQWEATAKESSHGIEGGTTTYPVQESTLKRWVSSGTTMADCTHFACIMDPKSGEIRWLRRGPKA
;
A
#
# COMPACT_ATOMS: atom_id res chain seq x y z
N MET A 1 -18.66 -14.94 -2.66
CA MET A 1 -19.55 -15.52 -3.68
C MET A 1 -20.53 -14.44 -4.18
N VAL A 2 -20.38 -13.96 -5.42
CA VAL A 2 -21.26 -12.95 -6.07
C VAL A 2 -22.34 -13.65 -6.93
N LEU A 3 -22.63 -14.92 -6.64
CA LEU A 3 -23.37 -15.82 -7.55
C LEU A 3 -24.83 -15.41 -7.84
N LEU A 4 -25.38 -14.41 -7.14
CA LEU A 4 -26.77 -13.95 -7.33
C LEU A 4 -26.93 -12.41 -7.28
N GLY A 5 -25.86 -11.63 -7.39
CA GLY A 5 -25.94 -10.15 -7.38
C GLY A 5 -26.44 -9.48 -6.08
N ARG A 6 -26.87 -10.26 -5.07
CA ARG A 6 -27.38 -9.76 -3.77
C ARG A 6 -26.35 -8.98 -2.94
N ARG A 7 -25.07 -9.12 -3.24
CA ARG A 7 -23.98 -8.36 -2.60
C ARG A 7 -23.12 -7.71 -3.67
N ARG A 8 -22.84 -6.42 -3.50
CA ARG A 8 -21.93 -5.67 -4.38
C ARG A 8 -20.53 -6.28 -4.27
N SER A 9 -19.86 -6.44 -5.42
CA SER A 9 -18.45 -6.82 -5.45
C SER A 9 -17.57 -5.71 -4.87
N ILE A 10 -16.38 -6.06 -4.37
CA ILE A 10 -15.42 -5.08 -3.86
C ILE A 10 -15.10 -4.02 -4.92
N GLY A 11 -14.96 -4.42 -6.20
CA GLY A 11 -14.76 -3.50 -7.31
C GLY A 11 -15.92 -2.54 -7.54
N SER A 12 -17.18 -2.99 -7.36
CA SER A 12 -18.34 -2.08 -7.41
C SER A 12 -18.32 -1.07 -6.26
N ILE A 13 -17.96 -1.51 -5.05
CA ILE A 13 -17.85 -0.64 -3.87
C ILE A 13 -16.74 0.39 -4.10
N LEU A 14 -15.53 -0.06 -4.46
CA LEU A 14 -14.39 0.80 -4.75
C LEU A 14 -14.68 1.79 -5.88
N ARG A 15 -15.29 1.36 -6.98
CA ARG A 15 -15.66 2.26 -8.07
C ARG A 15 -16.57 3.38 -7.60
N LYS A 16 -17.52 3.08 -6.71
CA LYS A 16 -18.35 4.13 -6.09
C LYS A 16 -17.48 5.04 -5.24
N GLU A 17 -16.66 4.53 -4.33
CA GLU A 17 -15.82 5.40 -3.49
C GLU A 17 -14.78 6.24 -4.26
N ILE A 18 -14.33 5.77 -5.44
CA ILE A 18 -13.38 6.49 -6.29
C ILE A 18 -14.08 7.47 -7.23
N LEU A 19 -15.17 7.04 -7.89
CA LEU A 19 -15.84 7.78 -8.97
C LEU A 19 -17.13 8.49 -8.55
N ASP A 20 -17.59 8.40 -7.29
CA ASP A 20 -18.78 9.12 -6.82
C ASP A 20 -18.48 10.64 -6.76
N HIS A 21 -18.37 11.25 -7.95
CA HIS A 21 -18.21 12.66 -8.20
C HIS A 21 -19.57 13.37 -8.19
N ARG A 22 -20.54 12.97 -7.34
CA ARG A 22 -21.91 13.54 -7.35
C ARG A 22 -21.83 15.04 -7.36
N LYS A 23 -22.15 15.71 -8.47
CA LYS A 23 -22.03 17.17 -8.65
C LYS A 23 -22.47 17.89 -7.37
N PRO A 24 -21.77 18.96 -6.97
CA PRO A 24 -22.15 19.66 -5.78
C PRO A 24 -23.52 20.24 -6.09
N ALA A 25 -24.55 19.69 -5.46
CA ALA A 25 -25.70 20.54 -5.19
C ALA A 25 -25.13 21.77 -4.46
N ALA A 26 -25.60 22.97 -4.82
CA ALA A 26 -25.12 24.21 -4.21
C ALA A 26 -25.12 24.04 -2.67
N GLY A 27 -23.93 24.12 -2.05
CA GLY A 27 -23.71 23.84 -0.62
C GLY A 27 -23.00 22.53 -0.24
N ARG A 28 -22.17 21.93 -1.12
CA ARG A 28 -21.67 20.55 -1.01
C ARG A 28 -20.60 20.31 0.08
N GLU A 29 -20.76 19.17 0.76
CA GLU A 29 -19.75 18.42 1.52
C GLU A 29 -18.39 18.31 0.79
N PRO A 30 -17.26 18.40 1.52
CA PRO A 30 -15.91 18.44 0.95
C PRO A 30 -15.52 17.13 0.23
N VAL A 31 -14.59 17.24 -0.73
CA VAL A 31 -13.95 16.06 -1.35
C VAL A 31 -13.19 15.32 -0.27
N LEU A 32 -13.61 14.08 0.01
CA LEU A 32 -12.98 13.29 1.07
C LEU A 32 -11.50 13.03 0.75
N CYS A 33 -10.62 13.34 1.70
CA CYS A 33 -9.20 13.01 1.63
C CYS A 33 -8.98 11.49 1.78
N VAL A 34 -7.75 11.01 1.53
CA VAL A 34 -7.41 9.57 1.62
C VAL A 34 -7.81 8.98 2.98
N ARG A 35 -7.49 9.69 4.08
CA ARG A 35 -7.89 9.31 5.43
C ARG A 35 -9.39 9.12 5.60
N GLU A 36 -10.18 10.12 5.20
CA GLU A 36 -11.63 10.08 5.35
C GLU A 36 -12.25 8.96 4.51
N ARG A 37 -11.77 8.75 3.28
CA ARG A 37 -12.20 7.63 2.43
C ARG A 37 -11.85 6.29 3.07
N ALA A 38 -10.66 6.14 3.63
CA ALA A 38 -10.25 4.92 4.30
C ALA A 38 -11.13 4.61 5.54
N GLN A 39 -11.41 5.62 6.37
CA GLN A 39 -12.28 5.46 7.54
C GLN A 39 -13.72 5.12 7.14
N ARG A 40 -14.24 5.74 6.09
CA ARG A 40 -15.55 5.40 5.53
C ARG A 40 -15.56 3.96 5.00
N PHE A 41 -14.54 3.57 4.24
CA PHE A 41 -14.47 2.24 3.65
C PHE A 41 -14.38 1.14 4.71
N LYS A 42 -13.64 1.38 5.80
CA LYS A 42 -13.48 0.47 6.94
C LYS A 42 -14.83 0.00 7.50
N SER A 43 -15.83 0.87 7.60
CA SER A 43 -17.16 0.53 8.15
C SER A 43 -18.14 -0.02 7.11
N LEU A 44 -17.80 -0.02 5.81
CA LEU A 44 -18.67 -0.58 4.78
C LEU A 44 -18.71 -2.11 4.89
N ARG A 45 -19.88 -2.69 4.65
CA ARG A 45 -19.98 -4.14 4.47
C ARG A 45 -19.37 -4.55 3.12
N ALA A 46 -18.27 -5.28 3.15
CA ALA A 46 -17.54 -5.73 1.97
C ALA A 46 -16.85 -7.08 2.23
N PRO A 47 -16.54 -7.90 1.22
CA PRO A 47 -15.72 -9.09 1.40
C PRO A 47 -14.34 -8.74 2.00
N PRO A 48 -13.72 -9.63 2.78
CA PRO A 48 -12.38 -9.39 3.30
C PRO A 48 -11.36 -9.14 2.19
N CYS A 49 -10.50 -8.14 2.36
CA CYS A 49 -9.48 -7.76 1.38
C CYS A 49 -8.49 -6.76 1.96
N TYR A 50 -7.37 -6.57 1.26
CA TYR A 50 -6.46 -5.46 1.48
C TYR A 50 -6.68 -4.36 0.44
N ILE A 51 -6.79 -3.11 0.88
CA ILE A 51 -6.91 -1.94 0.00
C ILE A 51 -5.84 -0.93 0.34
N VAL A 52 -5.17 -0.41 -0.69
CA VAL A 52 -4.21 0.68 -0.58
C VAL A 52 -4.77 1.90 -1.30
N PHE A 53 -4.97 3.00 -0.58
CA PHE A 53 -5.28 4.31 -1.14
C PHE A 53 -4.05 5.20 -1.07
N CYS A 54 -3.81 6.02 -2.09
CA CYS A 54 -2.73 6.99 -2.14
C CYS A 54 -3.14 8.18 -3.01
N ASP A 55 -2.91 9.40 -2.53
CA ASP A 55 -3.14 10.64 -3.29
C ASP A 55 -1.83 11.42 -3.57
N GLY A 56 -0.69 10.81 -3.28
CA GLY A 56 0.65 11.38 -3.44
C GLY A 56 1.13 12.21 -2.25
N ASN A 57 0.27 12.49 -1.27
CA ASN A 57 0.65 13.14 0.00
C ASN A 57 0.46 12.20 1.19
N GLU A 58 -0.58 11.37 1.15
CA GLU A 58 -0.91 10.40 2.18
C GLU A 58 -1.23 9.05 1.54
N VAL A 59 -0.79 7.98 2.19
CA VAL A 59 -1.14 6.60 1.88
C VAL A 59 -1.91 5.98 3.05
N ALA A 60 -2.95 5.22 2.73
CA ALA A 60 -3.72 4.44 3.67
C ALA A 60 -3.77 2.97 3.25
N VAL A 61 -3.54 2.06 4.19
CA VAL A 61 -3.80 0.63 4.02
C VAL A 61 -4.94 0.20 4.91
N ILE A 62 -5.88 -0.51 4.32
CA ILE A 62 -7.09 -1.04 4.96
C ILE A 62 -7.02 -2.56 4.93
N GLU A 63 -6.92 -3.16 6.12
CA GLU A 63 -7.14 -4.59 6.35
C GLU A 63 -8.64 -4.74 6.60
N LYS A 64 -9.39 -5.11 5.55
CA LYS A 64 -10.85 -5.11 5.57
C LYS A 64 -11.38 -6.47 5.97
N ASP A 65 -12.29 -6.49 6.94
CA ASP A 65 -13.13 -7.65 7.29
C ASP A 65 -14.53 -7.51 6.68
N LEU A 66 -15.47 -8.40 7.03
CA LEU A 66 -16.84 -8.31 6.52
C LEU A 66 -17.53 -6.97 6.85
N ASN A 67 -17.44 -6.52 8.11
CA ASN A 67 -18.13 -5.34 8.62
C ASN A 67 -17.19 -4.30 9.24
N THR A 68 -15.94 -4.69 9.50
CA THR A 68 -14.93 -3.90 10.21
C THR A 68 -13.67 -3.79 9.35
N GLY A 69 -12.63 -3.17 9.90
CA GLY A 69 -11.30 -3.23 9.34
C GLY A 69 -10.30 -2.45 10.19
N LYS A 70 -9.02 -2.65 9.92
CA LYS A 70 -7.92 -1.89 10.52
C LYS A 70 -7.31 -0.98 9.46
N THR A 71 -6.82 0.18 9.90
CA THR A 71 -6.27 1.20 8.99
C THR A 71 -4.91 1.64 9.48
N ARG A 72 -3.95 1.70 8.55
CA ARG A 72 -2.63 2.29 8.77
C ARG A 72 -2.47 3.46 7.81
N PHE A 73 -1.83 4.53 8.26
CA PHE A 73 -1.59 5.74 7.48
C PHE A 73 -0.11 6.10 7.52
N SER A 74 0.37 6.73 6.45
CA SER A 74 1.71 7.30 6.36
C SER A 74 1.71 8.45 5.36
N ASN A 75 2.58 9.43 5.57
CA ASN A 75 2.80 10.54 4.63
C ASN A 75 4.12 10.38 3.86
N ASP A 76 4.79 9.24 3.99
CA ASP A 76 6.14 9.03 3.47
C ASP A 76 6.24 7.66 2.76
N PHE A 77 6.29 6.59 3.56
CA PHE A 77 6.40 5.24 3.04
C PHE A 77 5.43 4.28 3.75
N LEU A 78 4.83 3.37 2.97
CA LEU A 78 4.02 2.27 3.49
C LEU A 78 4.06 1.10 2.50
N VAL A 79 4.40 -0.09 3.00
CA VAL A 79 4.32 -1.34 2.25
C VAL A 79 3.29 -2.28 2.85
N HIS A 80 2.62 -3.03 1.98
CA HIS A 80 1.72 -4.09 2.38
C HIS A 80 1.74 -5.20 1.33
N THR A 81 1.71 -6.44 1.82
CA THR A 81 1.68 -7.65 1.00
C THR A 81 0.38 -8.40 1.30
N ASN A 82 0.44 -9.71 1.55
CA ASN A 82 -0.74 -10.57 1.67
C ASN A 82 -0.88 -11.13 3.10
N HIS A 83 -0.53 -10.33 4.12
CA HIS A 83 -0.67 -10.69 5.53
C HIS A 83 -1.01 -9.45 6.36
N ASP A 84 -1.77 -9.65 7.45
CA ASP A 84 -2.08 -8.62 8.44
C ASP A 84 -0.81 -8.23 9.24
N VAL A 85 -0.71 -6.96 9.64
CA VAL A 85 0.48 -6.51 10.38
C VAL A 85 0.65 -7.18 11.73
N HIS A 86 -0.44 -7.65 12.34
CA HIS A 86 -0.40 -8.30 13.65
C HIS A 86 0.21 -9.71 13.63
N HIS A 87 0.47 -10.30 12.46
CA HIS A 87 1.16 -11.59 12.36
C HIS A 87 2.62 -11.57 12.83
N LEU A 88 3.29 -10.40 12.79
CA LEU A 88 4.75 -10.33 12.94
C LEU A 88 5.25 -10.21 14.38
N VAL A 89 4.35 -10.00 15.35
CA VAL A 89 4.74 -9.73 16.73
C VAL A 89 4.77 -11.01 17.58
N ASP A 90 4.13 -12.09 17.13
CA ASP A 90 4.08 -13.35 17.88
C ASP A 90 4.17 -14.58 16.96
N ALA A 91 5.27 -15.33 17.07
CA ALA A 91 5.38 -16.70 16.58
C ALA A 91 4.38 -17.68 17.25
N LYS A 92 3.58 -17.18 18.20
CA LYS A 92 2.44 -17.84 18.84
C LYS A 92 1.09 -17.21 18.49
N SER A 93 1.03 -16.32 17.49
CA SER A 93 -0.25 -15.74 17.08
C SER A 93 -1.21 -16.86 16.64
N GLU A 94 -2.48 -16.76 17.02
CA GLU A 94 -3.53 -17.70 16.61
C GLU A 94 -3.58 -17.91 15.09
N GLU A 95 -3.10 -16.91 14.37
CA GLU A 95 -3.11 -16.82 12.92
C GLU A 95 -1.93 -17.55 12.27
N TYR A 96 -0.74 -17.54 12.89
CA TYR A 96 0.34 -18.46 12.53
C TYR A 96 -0.05 -19.91 12.82
N ALA A 97 -0.72 -20.16 13.94
CA ALA A 97 -1.27 -21.48 14.24
C ALA A 97 -2.35 -21.91 13.23
N LYS A 98 -3.20 -20.99 12.76
CA LYS A 98 -4.17 -21.24 11.67
C LYS A 98 -3.48 -21.46 10.33
N ALA A 99 -2.47 -20.65 9.99
CA ALA A 99 -1.69 -20.83 8.77
C ALA A 99 -1.02 -22.20 8.79
N SER A 100 -0.44 -22.60 9.93
CA SER A 100 0.18 -23.90 10.10
C SER A 100 -0.81 -25.06 10.05
N PHE A 101 -1.96 -24.92 10.71
CA PHE A 101 -3.05 -25.89 10.62
C PHE A 101 -3.57 -26.08 9.17
N LEU A 102 -3.55 -25.02 8.36
CA LEU A 102 -3.96 -25.03 6.96
C LEU A 102 -2.83 -25.35 5.96
N GLY A 103 -1.59 -25.55 6.45
CA GLY A 103 -0.41 -25.77 5.60
C GLY A 103 -0.03 -24.56 4.72
N HIS A 104 -0.24 -23.35 5.24
CA HIS A 104 0.01 -22.07 4.57
C HIS A 104 1.23 -21.32 5.11
N GLU A 105 2.12 -21.97 5.88
CA GLU A 105 3.31 -21.31 6.43
C GLU A 105 4.21 -20.72 5.34
N GLU A 106 4.42 -21.47 4.25
CA GLU A 106 5.24 -21.04 3.12
C GLU A 106 4.72 -19.74 2.49
N TRP A 107 3.39 -19.61 2.34
CA TRP A 107 2.76 -18.39 1.81
C TRP A 107 2.91 -17.20 2.75
N LEU A 108 2.81 -17.43 4.06
CA LEU A 108 2.96 -16.39 5.06
C LEU A 108 4.42 -15.93 5.14
N GLU A 109 5.36 -16.86 5.11
CA GLU A 109 6.79 -16.59 5.07
C GLU A 109 7.16 -15.81 3.80
N GLU A 110 6.72 -16.25 2.62
CA GLU A 110 6.95 -15.56 1.36
C GLU A 110 6.40 -14.13 1.39
N SER A 111 5.16 -13.96 1.85
CA SER A 111 4.50 -12.66 2.00
C SER A 111 5.24 -11.72 2.95
N THR A 112 5.80 -12.26 4.04
CA THR A 112 6.62 -11.54 5.02
C THR A 112 7.95 -11.12 4.42
N ASN A 113 8.68 -12.06 3.80
CA ASN A 113 9.96 -11.80 3.13
C ASN A 113 9.84 -10.71 2.06
N ARG A 114 8.75 -10.69 1.28
CA ARG A 114 8.48 -9.64 0.27
C ARG A 114 8.31 -8.27 0.90
N LYS A 115 7.62 -8.18 2.04
CA LYS A 115 7.42 -6.93 2.78
C LYS A 115 8.74 -6.42 3.35
N GLU A 116 9.46 -7.26 4.10
CA GLU A 116 10.73 -6.90 4.73
C GLU A 116 11.79 -6.50 3.70
N CYS A 117 11.79 -7.13 2.53
CA CYS A 117 12.67 -6.74 1.44
C CYS A 117 12.49 -5.27 1.04
N PHE A 118 11.24 -4.80 0.93
CA PHE A 118 10.94 -3.40 0.62
C PHE A 118 11.27 -2.46 1.76
N GLU A 119 10.93 -2.84 2.99
CA GLU A 119 11.28 -2.04 4.18
C GLU A 119 12.79 -1.85 4.29
N ARG A 120 13.58 -2.89 4.06
CA ARG A 120 15.05 -2.80 4.05
C ARG A 120 15.58 -1.91 2.92
N LYS A 121 14.99 -1.95 1.73
CA LYS A 121 15.36 -1.04 0.62
C LYS A 121 15.08 0.40 1.00
N TRP A 122 13.92 0.66 1.59
CA TRP A 122 13.52 1.98 2.09
C TRP A 122 14.45 2.49 3.20
N THR A 123 14.70 1.69 4.23
CA THR A 123 15.61 2.05 5.33
C THR A 123 17.01 2.37 4.82
N ARG A 124 17.54 1.58 3.87
CA ARG A 124 18.85 1.86 3.26
C ARG A 124 18.86 3.19 2.49
N HIS A 125 17.77 3.53 1.82
CA HIS A 125 17.62 4.81 1.14
C HIS A 125 17.60 5.97 2.13
N LEU A 126 16.84 5.86 3.22
CA LEU A 126 16.83 6.88 4.27
C LEU A 126 18.21 7.10 4.86
N ILE A 127 18.90 6.03 5.27
CA ILE A 127 20.26 6.10 5.83
C ILE A 127 21.19 6.79 4.82
N ARG A 128 21.21 6.35 3.57
CA ARG A 128 22.10 6.93 2.56
C ARG A 128 21.88 8.43 2.37
N ASN A 129 20.63 8.87 2.21
CA ASN A 129 20.36 10.28 1.94
C ASN A 129 20.53 11.16 3.18
N GLN A 130 20.25 10.64 4.38
CA GLN A 130 20.56 11.32 5.64
C GLN A 130 22.06 11.59 5.77
N TRP A 131 22.89 10.57 5.50
CA TRP A 131 24.34 10.71 5.51
C TRP A 131 24.85 11.70 4.46
N GLU A 132 24.28 11.68 3.26
CA GLU A 132 24.63 12.65 2.21
C GLU A 132 24.17 14.08 2.56
N ALA A 133 23.07 14.25 3.29
CA ALA A 133 22.58 15.55 3.75
C ALA A 133 23.46 16.12 4.87
N THR A 134 23.78 15.34 5.90
CA THR A 134 24.63 15.78 7.03
C THR A 134 26.05 16.13 6.59
N ALA A 135 26.60 15.40 5.61
CA ALA A 135 27.89 15.73 4.99
C ALA A 135 27.88 17.11 4.28
N LYS A 136 26.73 17.53 3.72
CA LYS A 136 26.55 18.81 3.04
C LYS A 136 26.15 19.95 4.00
N GLU A 137 25.38 19.67 5.04
CA GLU A 137 25.01 20.65 6.07
C GLU A 137 26.21 21.08 6.93
N SER A 138 27.19 20.20 7.11
CA SER A 138 28.47 20.54 7.74
C SER A 138 29.25 21.66 7.01
N SER A 139 28.82 22.03 5.79
CA SER A 139 29.40 23.14 5.02
C SER A 139 28.52 24.37 4.93
N HIS A 140 27.19 24.29 5.05
CA HIS A 140 26.26 25.43 4.95
C HIS A 140 25.13 25.26 5.98
N GLY A 141 25.23 25.96 7.12
CA GLY A 141 24.24 25.91 8.19
C GLY A 141 22.91 26.55 7.77
N ILE A 142 21.87 25.75 7.53
CA ILE A 142 20.49 26.21 7.40
C ILE A 142 19.54 25.24 8.12
N GLU A 143 18.49 25.84 8.69
CA GLU A 143 17.52 25.36 9.67
C GLU A 143 16.53 24.27 9.19
N GLY A 144 16.31 23.28 10.06
CA GLY A 144 15.01 23.04 10.73
C GLY A 144 13.77 22.61 9.94
N GLY A 145 13.87 22.26 8.66
CA GLY A 145 12.76 21.69 7.89
C GLY A 145 12.55 20.18 8.13
N THR A 146 11.32 19.68 7.97
CA THR A 146 11.09 18.23 7.84
C THR A 146 11.71 17.73 6.53
N THR A 147 12.93 17.20 6.58
CA THR A 147 13.63 16.69 5.40
C THR A 147 12.95 15.40 4.91
N THR A 148 12.35 15.46 3.73
CA THR A 148 11.86 14.28 3.01
C THR A 148 12.91 13.79 2.03
N TYR A 149 13.04 12.47 1.88
CA TYR A 149 14.04 11.85 1.01
C TYR A 149 13.37 11.19 -0.19
N PRO A 150 13.06 11.95 -1.26
CA PRO A 150 12.31 11.42 -2.39
C PRO A 150 13.03 10.25 -3.06
N VAL A 151 12.28 9.24 -3.48
CA VAL A 151 12.81 8.12 -4.25
C VAL A 151 12.67 8.41 -5.73
N GLN A 152 13.79 8.41 -6.45
CA GLN A 152 13.80 8.56 -7.90
C GLN A 152 13.07 7.38 -8.57
N GLU A 153 12.33 7.67 -9.65
CA GLU A 153 11.56 6.64 -10.39
C GLU A 153 12.45 5.47 -10.82
N SER A 154 13.68 5.73 -11.27
CA SER A 154 14.65 4.69 -11.67
C SER A 154 15.03 3.77 -10.51
N THR A 155 15.17 4.32 -9.30
CA THR A 155 15.42 3.54 -8.09
C THR A 155 14.21 2.69 -7.73
N LEU A 156 13.01 3.26 -7.79
CA LEU A 156 11.76 2.53 -7.53
C LEU A 156 11.54 1.41 -8.55
N LYS A 157 11.81 1.65 -9.84
CA LYS A 157 11.77 0.62 -10.90
C LYS A 157 12.65 -0.57 -10.57
N ARG A 158 13.90 -0.32 -10.16
CA ARG A 158 14.85 -1.36 -9.76
C ARG A 158 14.39 -2.10 -8.51
N TRP A 159 13.82 -1.40 -7.54
CA TRP A 159 13.29 -2.03 -6.33
C TRP A 159 12.12 -2.93 -6.61
N VAL A 160 11.16 -2.48 -7.42
CA VAL A 160 10.00 -3.29 -7.80
C VAL A 160 10.44 -4.47 -8.66
N SER A 161 11.40 -4.29 -9.57
CA SER A 161 11.82 -5.34 -10.52
C SER A 161 12.76 -6.40 -9.95
N SER A 162 13.11 -6.35 -8.66
CA SER A 162 13.98 -7.39 -8.07
C SER A 162 13.22 -8.69 -7.86
N GLY A 163 13.89 -9.85 -7.99
CA GLY A 163 13.25 -11.17 -7.87
C GLY A 163 12.55 -11.46 -6.53
N THR A 164 12.94 -10.80 -5.44
CA THR A 164 12.25 -10.90 -4.14
C THR A 164 10.98 -10.05 -4.06
N THR A 165 10.69 -9.23 -5.07
CA THR A 165 9.46 -8.43 -5.16
C THR A 165 8.58 -8.93 -6.30
N MET A 166 9.18 -9.12 -7.47
CA MET A 166 8.55 -9.75 -8.62
C MET A 166 8.91 -11.24 -8.62
N ALA A 167 8.08 -12.03 -7.94
CA ALA A 167 8.14 -13.49 -8.00
C ALA A 167 7.62 -14.03 -9.33
N ASP A 168 7.79 -15.33 -9.58
CA ASP A 168 7.38 -16.01 -10.82
C ASP A 168 5.88 -15.87 -11.11
N CYS A 169 5.06 -15.80 -10.06
CA CYS A 169 3.61 -15.59 -10.13
C CYS A 169 3.18 -14.14 -10.45
N THR A 170 4.14 -13.22 -10.65
CA THR A 170 3.81 -11.81 -10.96
C THR A 170 3.31 -11.67 -12.39
N HIS A 171 2.01 -11.47 -12.56
CA HIS A 171 1.41 -11.29 -13.88
C HIS A 171 1.57 -9.86 -14.42
N PHE A 172 1.45 -8.85 -13.54
CA PHE A 172 1.59 -7.45 -13.89
C PHE A 172 2.36 -6.71 -12.79
N ALA A 173 3.09 -5.66 -13.19
CA ALA A 173 3.77 -4.76 -12.27
C ALA A 173 3.78 -3.35 -12.86
N CYS A 174 3.47 -2.35 -12.03
CA CYS A 174 3.47 -0.95 -12.43
C CYS A 174 3.87 -0.02 -11.29
N ILE A 175 4.25 1.20 -11.65
CA ILE A 175 4.37 2.36 -10.76
C ILE A 175 3.28 3.34 -11.18
N MET A 176 2.54 3.87 -10.21
CA MET A 176 1.48 4.85 -10.43
C MET A 176 1.84 6.15 -9.71
N ASP A 177 1.68 7.28 -10.39
CA ASP A 177 1.79 8.60 -9.78
C ASP A 177 0.39 9.24 -9.73
N PRO A 178 -0.23 9.34 -8.54
CA PRO A 178 -1.58 9.89 -8.41
C PRO A 178 -1.66 11.41 -8.67
N LYS A 179 -0.55 12.15 -8.64
CA LYS A 179 -0.54 13.59 -8.91
C LYS A 179 -0.59 13.89 -10.40
N SER A 180 0.21 13.17 -11.19
CA SER A 180 0.21 13.30 -12.66
C SER A 180 -0.84 12.43 -13.34
N GLY A 181 -1.34 11.38 -12.66
CA GLY A 181 -2.22 10.38 -13.23
C GLY A 181 -1.50 9.36 -14.12
N GLU A 182 -0.16 9.37 -14.13
CA GLU A 182 0.63 8.52 -15.01
C GLU A 182 0.82 7.10 -14.47
N ILE A 183 0.88 6.13 -15.39
CA ILE A 183 1.15 4.73 -15.08
C ILE A 183 2.37 4.25 -15.88
N ARG A 184 3.42 3.82 -15.16
CA ARG A 184 4.63 3.22 -15.72
C ARG A 184 4.57 1.70 -15.58
N TRP A 185 4.39 1.00 -16.69
CA TRP A 185 4.33 -0.46 -16.69
C TRP A 185 5.73 -1.08 -16.68
N LEU A 186 5.97 -2.00 -15.74
CA LEU A 186 7.22 -2.76 -15.60
C LEU A 186 7.08 -4.18 -16.16
N ARG A 187 5.92 -4.80 -15.92
CA ARG A 187 5.51 -6.06 -16.53
C ARG A 187 4.06 -5.94 -16.93
N ARG A 188 3.80 -6.20 -18.21
CA ARG A 188 2.49 -6.55 -18.73
C ARG A 188 2.55 -8.07 -18.89
N GLY A 189 1.52 -8.81 -18.52
CA GLY A 189 1.53 -10.27 -18.54
C GLY A 189 1.85 -10.87 -19.90
N PRO A 190 1.70 -12.20 -20.09
CA PRO A 190 1.90 -12.81 -21.40
C PRO A 190 1.15 -12.00 -22.47
N LYS A 191 1.81 -11.76 -23.62
CA LYS A 191 1.13 -11.15 -24.77
C LYS A 191 0.00 -12.10 -25.14
N ALA A 192 -1.24 -11.59 -25.15
CA ALA A 192 -2.41 -12.30 -25.61
C ALA A 192 -2.28 -12.68 -27.09
#